data_AF-G0NYT9-F1
#
_entry.id   AF-G0NYT9-F1
#
_cell.length_a   1.000
_cell.length_b   1.000
_cell.length_c   1.000
_cell.angle_alpha   90.00
_cell.angle_beta   90.00
_cell.angle_gamma   90.00
#
_symmetry.space_group_name_H-M   'P 1'
#
loop_
_entity.id
_entity.type
_entity.pdbx_description
1 polymer ?
#
loop_
_entity_poly.entity_id
_entity_poly.type
_entity_poly.pdbx_seq_one_letter_code
_entity_poly.pdbx_strand_id
1 'polypeptide(L)'
;MVSFATIALFSSLVIVASGFSVRTPSKNTVQDAHEQLNKLIRCWEPVDSAKPSSGYTLSEPIYELCSYMPDPKNWEKFFVNGVDMDSDDYTHVLALFADIIPGYGMLNVCLQEAFQFHAQNHPSQTSLRCLCKREGCNLPKGFTKFLELNKLPMPEVVF
;
A
#
# COMPACT_ATOMS: atom_id res chain seq x y z
N MET A 1 42.10 26.95 25.92
CA MET A 1 42.33 25.50 26.14
C MET A 1 40.97 24.85 26.31
N VAL A 2 40.57 23.97 25.38
CA VAL A 2 39.30 23.24 25.48
C VAL A 2 39.50 22.08 26.47
N SER A 3 38.62 21.94 27.45
CA SER A 3 38.73 20.91 28.50
C SER A 3 38.51 19.51 27.91
N PHE A 4 39.25 18.51 28.42
CA PHE A 4 39.07 17.09 28.07
C PHE A 4 37.62 16.61 28.25
N ALA A 5 36.92 17.14 29.26
CA ALA A 5 35.50 16.83 29.48
C ALA A 5 34.61 17.33 28.33
N THR A 6 34.91 18.50 27.77
CA THR A 6 34.19 19.08 26.63
C THR A 6 34.44 18.26 25.36
N ILE A 7 35.69 17.81 25.15
CA ILE A 7 36.04 16.96 24.00
C ILE A 7 35.31 15.61 24.08
N ALA A 8 35.31 14.96 25.26
CA ALA A 8 34.62 13.68 25.45
C ALA A 8 33.10 13.77 25.25
N LEU A 9 32.46 14.86 25.69
CA LEU A 9 31.04 15.13 25.49
C LEU A 9 30.71 15.36 24.00
N PHE A 10 31.53 16.11 23.28
CA PHE A 10 31.34 16.30 21.84
C PHE A 10 31.56 15.01 21.05
N SER A 11 32.57 14.20 21.40
CA SER A 11 32.81 12.91 20.73
C SER A 11 31.68 11.90 20.97
N SER A 12 31.07 11.88 22.17
CA SER A 12 29.93 11.01 22.45
C SER A 12 28.65 11.48 21.75
N LEU A 13 28.38 12.78 21.65
CA LEU A 13 27.27 13.29 20.83
C LEU A 13 27.44 13.00 19.34
N VAL A 14 28.65 13.07 18.80
CA VAL A 14 28.91 12.76 17.39
C VAL A 14 28.75 11.27 17.09
N ILE A 15 29.08 10.37 18.02
CA ILE A 15 28.86 8.92 17.87
C ILE A 15 27.35 8.57 17.93
N VAL A 16 26.58 9.24 18.79
CA VAL A 16 25.12 9.06 18.84
C VAL A 16 24.44 9.64 17.59
N ALA A 17 24.94 10.76 17.04
CA ALA A 17 24.41 11.36 15.82
C ALA A 17 24.78 10.59 14.52
N SER A 18 25.91 9.85 14.52
CA SER A 18 26.36 9.05 13.37
C SER A 18 25.87 7.60 13.38
N GLY A 19 25.25 7.16 14.48
CA GLY A 19 24.76 5.79 14.65
C GLY A 19 23.43 5.43 13.96
N PHE A 20 22.74 6.39 13.33
CA PHE A 20 21.40 6.15 12.76
C PHE A 20 21.36 6.10 11.22
N SER A 21 22.49 5.90 10.56
CA SER A 21 22.50 5.40 9.17
C SER A 21 22.66 3.88 9.17
N VAL A 22 21.84 3.18 9.96
CA VAL A 22 21.68 1.74 9.82
C VAL A 22 20.93 1.56 8.52
N ARG A 23 21.62 1.20 7.43
CA ARG A 23 20.97 0.67 6.23
C ARG A 23 20.04 -0.44 6.73
N THR A 24 18.73 -0.21 6.66
CA THR A 24 17.74 -1.25 6.85
C THR A 24 18.16 -2.40 5.92
N PRO A 25 18.33 -3.63 6.44
CA PRO A 25 18.64 -4.78 5.60
C PRO A 25 17.66 -4.82 4.44
N SER A 26 18.12 -5.18 3.23
CA SER A 26 17.21 -5.35 2.11
C SER A 26 16.17 -6.40 2.47
N LYS A 27 14.93 -5.97 2.72
CA LYS A 27 13.84 -6.88 3.05
C LYS A 27 13.31 -7.56 1.80
N ASN A 28 12.88 -8.81 1.95
CA ASN A 28 12.14 -9.49 0.89
C ASN A 28 10.64 -9.16 0.98
N THR A 29 9.88 -9.56 -0.03
CA THR A 29 8.44 -9.22 -0.15
C THR A 29 7.60 -9.79 0.99
N VAL A 30 7.95 -10.96 1.54
CA VAL A 30 7.23 -11.57 2.67
C VAL A 30 7.48 -10.78 3.94
N GLN A 31 8.74 -10.41 4.23
CA GLN A 31 9.09 -9.56 5.36
C GLN A 31 8.39 -8.20 5.26
N ASP A 32 8.41 -7.60 4.07
CA ASP A 32 7.71 -6.35 3.79
C ASP A 32 6.20 -6.44 4.07
N ALA A 33 5.53 -7.51 3.63
CA ALA A 33 4.11 -7.71 3.92
C ALA A 33 3.83 -7.83 5.43
N HIS A 34 4.64 -8.61 6.16
CA HIS A 34 4.46 -8.80 7.60
C HIS A 34 4.74 -7.53 8.42
N GLU A 35 5.76 -6.75 8.06
CA GLU A 35 6.09 -5.50 8.75
C GLU A 35 5.02 -4.42 8.62
N GLN A 36 4.17 -4.51 7.60
CA GLN A 36 3.14 -3.52 7.30
C GLN A 36 1.73 -3.94 7.74
N LEU A 37 1.55 -5.21 8.12
CA LEU A 37 0.25 -5.80 8.42
C LEU A 37 -0.57 -5.03 9.47
N ASN A 38 0.08 -4.47 10.49
CA ASN A 38 -0.58 -3.80 11.60
C ASN A 38 -0.47 -2.27 11.53
N LYS A 39 -0.07 -1.72 10.38
CA LYS A 39 0.09 -0.28 10.19
C LYS A 39 -1.09 0.27 9.38
N LEU A 40 -1.45 1.51 9.67
CA LEU A 40 -2.16 2.31 8.69
C LEU A 40 -1.18 2.66 7.57
N ILE A 41 -1.67 2.58 6.34
CA ILE A 41 -0.89 2.69 5.11
C ILE A 41 -1.34 3.88 4.29
N ARG A 42 -0.44 4.36 3.45
CA ARG A 42 -0.70 5.36 2.43
C ARG A 42 -1.18 4.68 1.16
N CYS A 43 -2.18 5.26 0.51
CA CYS A 43 -2.69 4.76 -0.75
C CYS A 43 -2.54 5.83 -1.83
N TRP A 44 -2.36 5.40 -3.08
CA TRP A 44 -2.46 6.31 -4.21
C TRP A 44 -3.91 6.72 -4.42
N GLU A 45 -4.11 8.02 -4.56
CA GLU A 45 -5.41 8.65 -4.77
C GLU A 45 -5.31 9.66 -5.91
N PRO A 46 -6.39 9.86 -6.68
CA PRO A 46 -6.42 10.92 -7.69
C PRO A 46 -6.26 12.28 -7.01
N VAL A 47 -5.40 13.14 -7.56
CA VAL A 47 -5.21 14.51 -7.06
C VAL A 47 -6.53 15.30 -7.12
N ASP A 48 -7.33 15.05 -8.16
CA ASP A 48 -8.67 15.60 -8.34
C ASP A 48 -9.57 14.47 -8.88
N SER A 49 -10.52 14.03 -8.05
CA SER A 49 -11.45 12.96 -8.41
C SER A 49 -12.36 13.32 -9.59
N ALA A 50 -12.59 14.61 -9.85
CA ALA A 50 -13.36 15.10 -11.00
C ALA A 50 -12.50 15.24 -12.27
N LYS A 51 -11.16 15.26 -12.14
CA LYS A 51 -10.23 15.42 -13.27
C LYS A 51 -9.14 14.34 -13.25
N PRO A 52 -9.40 13.16 -13.86
CA PRO A 52 -8.46 12.04 -13.90
C PRO A 52 -7.08 12.36 -14.51
N SER A 53 -6.98 13.41 -15.33
CA SER A 53 -5.73 13.87 -15.93
C SER A 53 -4.80 14.58 -14.94
N SER A 54 -5.26 14.94 -13.74
CA SER A 54 -4.48 15.65 -12.73
C SER A 54 -3.43 14.79 -12.05
N GLY A 55 -3.38 13.48 -12.35
CA GLY A 55 -2.42 12.55 -11.79
C GLY A 55 -2.84 12.02 -10.41
N TYR A 56 -1.86 11.44 -9.71
CA TYR A 56 -2.05 10.72 -8.45
C TYR A 56 -1.05 11.19 -7.40
N THR A 57 -1.47 11.18 -6.14
CA THR A 57 -0.64 11.43 -4.98
C THR A 57 -0.78 10.30 -3.97
N LEU A 58 0.22 10.09 -3.12
CA LEU A 58 0.06 9.27 -1.93
C LEU A 58 -0.69 10.08 -0.87
N SER A 59 -1.62 9.42 -0.19
CA SER A 59 -2.32 9.94 0.97
C SER A 59 -1.39 10.04 2.19
N GLU A 60 -1.93 10.57 3.29
CA GLU A 60 -1.41 10.32 4.65
C GLU A 60 -1.60 8.84 5.05
N PRO A 61 -0.85 8.31 6.04
CA PRO A 61 -0.95 6.91 6.46
C PRO A 61 -2.19 6.68 7.32
N ILE A 62 -3.37 6.70 6.70
CA ILE A 62 -4.67 6.65 7.38
C ILE A 62 -5.54 5.46 6.98
N TYR A 63 -5.15 4.71 5.96
CA TYR A 63 -5.97 3.62 5.43
C TYR A 63 -5.56 2.27 6.00
N GLU A 64 -6.52 1.37 6.15
CA GLU A 64 -6.22 -0.03 6.46
C GLU A 64 -5.96 -0.89 5.22
N LEU A 65 -6.56 -0.53 4.09
CA LEU A 65 -6.46 -1.22 2.82
C LEU A 65 -6.42 -0.18 1.69
N CYS A 66 -5.67 -0.49 0.64
CA CYS A 66 -5.76 0.23 -0.62
C CYS A 66 -6.55 -0.58 -1.65
N SER A 67 -7.27 0.12 -2.53
CA SER A 67 -8.04 -0.48 -3.62
C SER A 67 -7.42 -0.18 -4.98
N TYR A 68 -7.47 -1.18 -5.86
CA TYR A 68 -7.15 -1.10 -7.27
C TYR A 68 -8.26 -1.78 -8.08
N MET A 69 -8.88 -1.04 -9.01
CA MET A 69 -9.95 -1.54 -9.85
C MET A 69 -9.59 -1.30 -11.33
N PRO A 70 -9.22 -2.33 -12.10
CA PRO A 70 -9.04 -2.18 -13.54
C PRO A 70 -10.39 -2.01 -14.25
N ASP A 71 -10.40 -1.26 -15.35
CA ASP A 71 -11.56 -1.19 -16.23
C ASP A 71 -11.74 -2.56 -16.93
N PRO A 72 -12.96 -3.15 -16.89
CA PRO A 72 -13.20 -4.50 -17.42
C PRO A 72 -12.98 -4.60 -18.93
N LYS A 73 -12.95 -3.47 -19.65
CA LYS A 73 -12.77 -3.40 -21.11
C LYS A 73 -11.39 -2.90 -21.52
N ASN A 74 -10.63 -2.29 -20.60
CA ASN A 74 -9.31 -1.75 -20.89
C ASN A 74 -8.40 -1.81 -19.66
N TRP A 75 -7.48 -2.76 -19.64
CA TRP A 75 -6.63 -3.03 -18.47
C TRP A 75 -5.54 -1.97 -18.24
N GLU A 76 -5.37 -1.01 -19.17
CA GLU A 76 -4.54 0.17 -18.97
C GLU A 76 -5.29 1.31 -18.28
N LYS A 77 -6.63 1.22 -18.20
CA LYS A 77 -7.47 2.13 -17.43
C LYS A 77 -7.79 1.49 -16.09
N PHE A 78 -7.66 2.27 -15.03
CA PHE A 78 -7.79 1.80 -13.65
C PHE A 78 -8.29 2.91 -12.75
N PHE A 79 -8.74 2.53 -11.56
CA PHE A 79 -9.13 3.40 -10.48
C PHE A 79 -8.44 2.93 -9.21
N VAL A 80 -7.87 3.87 -8.46
CA VAL A 80 -7.12 3.59 -7.23
C VAL A 80 -7.55 4.58 -6.16
N ASN A 81 -7.72 4.08 -4.94
CA ASN A 81 -8.10 4.88 -3.77
C ASN A 81 -7.76 4.13 -2.48
N GLY A 82 -7.71 4.84 -1.35
CA GLY A 82 -7.80 4.22 -0.04
C GLY A 82 -9.21 3.68 0.20
N VAL A 83 -9.31 2.56 0.93
CA VAL A 83 -10.59 1.94 1.24
C VAL A 83 -11.20 2.61 2.46
N ASP A 84 -12.45 3.03 2.32
CA ASP A 84 -13.30 3.37 3.46
C ASP A 84 -13.80 2.09 4.12
N MET A 85 -13.36 1.83 5.35
CA MET A 85 -13.67 0.60 6.08
C MET A 85 -15.15 0.50 6.49
N ASP A 86 -15.88 1.61 6.49
CA ASP A 86 -17.33 1.63 6.78
C ASP A 86 -18.18 1.33 5.53
N SER A 87 -17.56 1.20 4.35
CA SER A 87 -18.27 0.99 3.09
C SER A 87 -18.75 -0.45 2.85
N ASP A 88 -18.19 -1.44 3.56
CA ASP A 88 -18.52 -2.87 3.45
C ASP A 88 -18.01 -3.67 4.66
N ASP A 89 -18.38 -4.95 4.78
CA ASP A 89 -17.77 -5.86 5.76
C ASP A 89 -16.47 -6.47 5.23
N TYR A 90 -15.36 -5.85 5.59
CA TYR A 90 -14.01 -6.30 5.21
C TYR A 90 -13.41 -7.37 6.14
N THR A 91 -14.15 -7.89 7.13
CA THR A 91 -13.62 -8.82 8.14
C THR A 91 -12.92 -10.02 7.51
N HIS A 92 -13.53 -10.65 6.50
CA HIS A 92 -12.96 -11.80 5.83
C HIS A 92 -11.75 -11.46 4.95
N VAL A 93 -11.76 -10.28 4.31
CA VAL A 93 -10.61 -9.80 3.54
C VAL A 93 -9.43 -9.55 4.46
N LEU A 94 -9.64 -8.87 5.58
CA LEU A 94 -8.59 -8.62 6.57
C LEU A 94 -8.05 -9.93 7.15
N ALA A 95 -8.89 -10.93 7.39
CA ALA A 95 -8.46 -12.25 7.85
C ALA A 95 -7.49 -12.94 6.86
N LEU A 96 -7.69 -12.77 5.55
CA LEU A 96 -6.78 -13.32 4.53
C LEU A 96 -5.38 -12.69 4.58
N PHE A 97 -5.28 -11.42 4.99
CA PHE A 97 -3.98 -10.77 5.20
C PHE A 97 -3.37 -11.16 6.54
N ALA A 98 -4.19 -11.35 7.58
CA ALA A 98 -3.75 -11.59 8.95
C ALA A 98 -3.15 -12.98 9.20
N ASP A 99 -3.27 -13.92 8.25
CA ASP A 99 -2.71 -15.26 8.39
C ASP A 99 -1.19 -15.26 8.14
N ILE A 100 -0.42 -15.09 9.22
CA ILE A 100 1.04 -15.05 9.20
C ILE A 100 1.58 -16.48 9.18
N ILE A 101 1.76 -17.04 7.99
CA ILE A 101 2.43 -18.33 7.78
C ILE A 101 3.93 -18.08 7.54
N PRO A 102 4.86 -18.73 8.26
CA PRO A 102 6.29 -18.56 8.02
C PRO A 102 6.68 -18.82 6.56
N GLY A 103 7.33 -17.81 5.93
CA GLY A 103 7.75 -17.88 4.53
C GLY A 103 6.66 -17.58 3.50
N TYR A 104 5.46 -17.19 3.93
CA TYR A 104 4.34 -16.80 3.08
C TYR A 104 3.82 -15.43 3.50
N GLY A 105 3.31 -14.65 2.55
CA GLY A 105 2.67 -13.36 2.83
C GLY A 105 1.65 -13.02 1.75
N MET A 106 0.44 -12.67 2.17
CA MET A 106 -0.63 -12.26 1.26
C MET A 106 -0.35 -10.85 0.73
N LEU A 107 -0.22 -10.70 -0.60
CA LEU A 107 0.14 -9.41 -1.21
C LEU A 107 -1.07 -8.63 -1.69
N ASN A 108 -2.00 -9.33 -2.35
CA ASN A 108 -3.24 -8.78 -2.89
C ASN A 108 -4.36 -9.82 -2.75
N VAL A 109 -5.57 -9.34 -2.47
CA VAL A 109 -6.80 -10.13 -2.55
C VAL A 109 -7.67 -9.51 -3.65
N CYS A 110 -7.89 -10.24 -4.75
CA CYS A 110 -8.71 -9.77 -5.86
C CYS A 110 -10.07 -10.46 -5.88
N LEU A 111 -11.12 -9.65 -5.88
CA LEU A 111 -12.52 -10.04 -5.87
C LEU A 111 -13.13 -9.77 -7.23
N GLN A 112 -13.82 -10.75 -7.80
CA GLN A 112 -14.69 -10.56 -8.94
C GLN A 112 -16.11 -10.34 -8.43
N GLU A 113 -16.64 -9.16 -8.66
CA GLU A 113 -17.88 -8.68 -8.06
C GLU A 113 -18.94 -8.53 -9.13
N ALA A 114 -20.18 -8.89 -8.80
CA ALA A 114 -21.33 -8.69 -9.65
C ALA A 114 -22.26 -7.66 -9.00
N PHE A 115 -22.52 -6.57 -9.72
CA PHE A 115 -23.37 -5.49 -9.28
C PHE A 115 -24.66 -5.48 -10.10
N GLN A 116 -25.78 -5.35 -9.39
CA GLN A 116 -27.08 -5.13 -9.99
C GLN A 116 -27.59 -3.75 -9.57
N PHE A 117 -27.30 -2.74 -10.38
CA PHE A 117 -27.78 -1.37 -10.17
C PHE A 117 -29.19 -1.12 -10.77
N HIS A 118 -29.74 -2.10 -11.51
CA HIS A 118 -31.01 -2.00 -12.23
C HIS A 118 -31.95 -3.18 -11.91
N ALA A 119 -33.14 -3.22 -12.53
CA ALA A 119 -34.11 -4.30 -12.33
C ALA A 119 -33.57 -5.67 -12.76
N GLN A 120 -34.17 -6.75 -12.25
CA GLN A 120 -33.75 -8.16 -12.46
C GLN A 120 -33.60 -8.57 -13.93
N ASN A 121 -34.29 -7.90 -14.84
CA ASN A 121 -34.26 -8.18 -16.27
C ASN A 121 -33.12 -7.48 -17.02
N HIS A 122 -32.29 -6.70 -16.32
CA HIS A 122 -31.10 -6.06 -16.90
C HIS A 122 -29.85 -6.88 -16.54
N PRO A 123 -28.90 -7.05 -17.48
CA PRO A 123 -27.65 -7.73 -17.20
C PRO A 123 -26.90 -7.09 -16.02
N SER A 124 -26.45 -7.91 -15.08
CA SER A 124 -25.54 -7.47 -14.02
C SER A 124 -24.23 -6.98 -14.61
N GLN A 125 -23.65 -5.97 -13.98
CA GLN A 125 -22.30 -5.53 -14.30
C GLN A 125 -21.31 -6.34 -13.48
N THR A 126 -20.19 -6.73 -14.06
CA THR A 126 -19.10 -7.36 -13.32
C THR A 126 -17.89 -6.43 -13.28
N SER A 127 -17.18 -6.45 -12.16
CA SER A 127 -15.89 -5.77 -12.03
C SER A 127 -14.91 -6.63 -11.27
N LEU A 128 -13.62 -6.34 -11.46
CA LEU A 128 -12.54 -6.87 -10.64
C LEU A 128 -12.09 -5.77 -9.69
N ARG A 129 -11.95 -6.08 -8.41
CA ARG A 129 -11.41 -5.19 -7.38
C ARG A 129 -10.32 -5.91 -6.61
N CYS A 130 -9.11 -5.39 -6.65
CA CYS A 130 -7.98 -5.88 -5.86
C CYS A 130 -7.78 -5.00 -4.64
N LEU A 131 -7.56 -5.63 -3.50
CA LEU A 131 -7.28 -5.01 -2.21
C LEU A 131 -5.86 -5.39 -1.79
N CYS A 132 -5.14 -4.49 -1.15
CA CYS A 132 -3.78 -4.73 -0.69
C CYS A 132 -3.48 -3.96 0.61
N LYS A 133 -2.59 -4.53 1.45
CA LYS A 133 -2.29 -4.04 2.80
C LYS A 133 -0.81 -3.65 2.98
N ARG A 134 -0.29 -2.85 2.04
CA ARG A 134 1.07 -2.29 2.07
C ARG A 134 1.07 -0.86 1.52
N GLU A 135 1.98 -0.03 1.99
CA GLU A 135 2.12 1.36 1.56
C GLU A 135 2.28 1.46 0.04
N GLY A 136 1.41 2.26 -0.57
CA GLY A 136 1.41 2.56 -2.00
C GLY A 136 1.16 1.36 -2.91
N CYS A 137 0.67 0.24 -2.39
CA CYS A 137 0.51 -1.00 -3.14
C CYS A 137 -0.47 -0.89 -4.32
N ASN A 138 -1.44 0.01 -4.25
CA ASN A 138 -2.40 0.31 -5.33
C ASN A 138 -1.78 1.23 -6.41
N LEU A 139 -0.65 0.80 -6.97
CA LEU A 139 0.13 1.58 -7.93
C LEU A 139 -0.73 2.04 -9.12
N PRO A 140 -0.69 3.34 -9.49
CA PRO A 140 -1.48 3.88 -10.60
C PRO A 140 -0.82 3.53 -11.95
N LYS A 141 -0.87 2.25 -12.30
CA LYS A 141 -0.36 1.64 -13.53
C LYS A 141 -1.39 0.64 -14.07
N GLY A 142 -1.27 0.26 -15.34
CA GLY A 142 -2.08 -0.81 -15.92
C GLY A 142 -1.96 -2.13 -15.14
N PHE A 143 -3.00 -2.97 -15.23
CA PHE A 143 -3.24 -4.08 -14.31
C PHE A 143 -2.08 -5.06 -14.21
N THR A 144 -1.49 -5.43 -15.36
CA THR A 144 -0.34 -6.35 -15.39
C THR A 144 0.87 -5.76 -14.67
N LYS A 145 1.17 -4.48 -14.89
CA LYS A 145 2.27 -3.78 -14.20
C LYS A 145 2.00 -3.65 -12.71
N PHE A 146 0.76 -3.39 -12.31
CA PHE A 146 0.36 -3.39 -10.90
C PHE A 146 0.68 -4.73 -10.24
N LEU A 147 0.32 -5.85 -10.86
CA LEU A 147 0.61 -7.19 -10.34
C LEU A 147 2.11 -7.47 -10.29
N GLU A 148 2.86 -7.15 -11.35
CA GLU A 148 4.30 -7.38 -11.40
C GLU A 148 5.05 -6.60 -10.33
N LEU A 149 4.74 -5.31 -10.17
CA LEU A 149 5.42 -4.46 -9.18
C LEU A 149 5.09 -4.89 -7.75
N ASN A 150 3.88 -5.39 -7.50
CA ASN A 150 3.52 -5.91 -6.18
C ASN A 150 4.28 -7.18 -5.78
N LYS A 151 4.91 -7.91 -6.72
CA LYS A 151 5.77 -9.06 -6.37
C LYS A 151 7.04 -8.67 -5.61
N LEU A 152 7.39 -7.38 -5.67
CA LEU A 152 8.58 -6.82 -5.05
C LEU A 152 8.26 -6.22 -3.66
N PRO A 153 9.27 -6.04 -2.80
CA PRO A 153 9.13 -5.20 -1.61
C PRO A 153 8.72 -3.79 -2.02
N MET A 154 7.79 -3.19 -1.27
CA MET A 154 7.41 -1.80 -1.54
C MET A 154 8.58 -0.86 -1.20
N PRO A 155 8.87 0.15 -2.05
CA PRO A 155 9.91 1.12 -1.76
C PRO A 155 9.62 1.84 -0.44
N GLU A 156 10.64 1.98 0.40
CA GLU A 156 10.55 2.88 1.55
C GLU A 156 10.40 4.31 1.02
N VAL A 157 9.25 4.94 1.27
CA VAL A 157 9.03 6.32 0.88
C VAL A 157 9.71 7.20 1.93
N VAL A 158 10.94 7.63 1.64
CA VAL A 158 11.70 8.56 2.48
C VAL A 158 11.16 9.97 2.26
N PHE A 159 10.80 10.65 3.35
CA PHE A 159 10.38 12.05 3.35
C PHE A 159 11.54 12.97 3.71
#